data_AF-A0A3S0HTV5-F1
#
_entry.id   AF-A0A3S0HTV5-F1
#
_cell.length_a   1.000
_cell.length_b   1.000
_cell.length_c   1.000
_cell.angle_alpha   90.00
_cell.angle_beta   90.00
_cell.angle_gamma   90.00
#
_symmetry.space_group_name_H-M   'P 1'
#
loop_
_entity.id
_entity.type
_entity.pdbx_description
1 polymer ?
#
loop_
_entity_poly.entity_id
_entity_poly.type
_entity_poly.pdbx_seq_one_letter_code
_entity_poly.pdbx_strand_id
1 'polypeptide(L)'
;MEIVIENISLADEEFHQLISGETGDALRKTAKNYLGSQGLTEKELARLKATGGAEYDELRKKMTEHAIEVVSLPPTDWHIRLDISFDGGKKT
;
A
#
# COMPACT_ATOMS: atom_id res chain seq x y z
N MET A 1 9.26 -7.27 -5.33
CA MET A 1 8.18 -6.28 -5.09
C MET A 1 7.98 -6.00 -3.59
N GLU A 2 7.85 -4.73 -3.21
CA GLU A 2 7.55 -4.25 -1.85
C GLU A 2 6.31 -3.36 -1.81
N ILE A 3 5.63 -3.29 -0.65
CA ILE A 3 4.52 -2.35 -0.43
C ILE A 3 5.07 -1.14 0.31
N VAL A 4 4.83 0.03 -0.29
CA VAL A 4 5.17 1.32 0.31
C VAL A 4 3.89 1.90 0.90
N ILE A 5 4.01 2.47 2.09
CA ILE A 5 2.95 3.24 2.72
C ILE A 5 3.30 4.71 2.49
N GLU A 6 2.39 5.46 1.89
CA GLU A 6 2.53 6.88 1.62
C GLU A 6 1.70 7.69 2.63
N ASN A 7 2.29 8.76 3.13
CA ASN A 7 1.58 9.75 3.93
C ASN A 7 0.78 10.67 2.99
N ILE A 8 -0.54 10.77 3.20
CA ILE A 8 -1.40 11.68 2.42
C ILE A 8 -1.62 12.98 3.18
N SER A 9 -1.86 12.93 4.49
CA SER A 9 -2.18 14.14 5.27
C SER A 9 -2.01 14.00 6.79
N LEU A 10 -1.22 13.04 7.27
CA LEU A 10 -0.82 12.97 8.68
C LEU A 10 0.39 13.86 8.93
N ALA A 11 0.58 14.30 10.18
CA ALA A 11 1.89 14.83 10.57
C ALA A 11 2.94 13.72 10.48
N ASP A 12 4.20 14.07 10.16
CA ASP A 12 5.26 13.08 9.95
C ASP A 12 5.46 12.17 11.19
N GLU A 13 5.38 12.72 12.39
CA GLU A 13 5.51 11.94 13.64
C GLU A 13 4.37 10.94 13.82
N GLU A 14 3.13 11.36 13.54
CA GLU A 14 1.94 10.49 13.59
C GLU A 14 2.03 9.39 12.55
N PHE A 15 2.44 9.76 11.32
CA PHE A 15 2.66 8.81 10.24
C PHE A 15 3.73 7.78 10.60
N HIS A 16 4.91 8.23 11.06
CA HIS A 16 6.00 7.35 11.46
C HIS A 16 5.58 6.41 12.59
N GLN A 17 4.84 6.88 13.59
CA GLN A 17 4.31 6.02 14.65
C GLN A 17 3.35 4.97 14.10
N LEU A 18 2.40 5.37 13.25
CA LEU A 18 1.43 4.47 12.63
C LEU A 18 2.08 3.36 11.79
N ILE A 19 3.07 3.71 10.96
CA ILE A 19 3.71 2.76 10.05
C ILE A 19 4.92 2.02 10.65
N SER A 20 5.30 2.38 11.88
CA SER A 20 6.35 1.69 12.63
C SER A 20 5.81 0.42 13.29
N GLY A 21 6.67 -0.59 13.41
CA GLY A 21 6.34 -1.82 14.12
C GLY A 21 5.25 -2.65 13.44
N GLU A 22 4.48 -3.35 14.27
CA GLU A 22 3.55 -4.41 13.85
C GLU A 22 2.43 -3.91 12.94
N THR A 23 1.92 -2.69 13.16
CA THR A 23 0.86 -2.09 12.35
C THR A 23 1.30 -1.91 10.91
N GLY A 24 2.47 -1.30 10.69
CA GLY A 24 3.02 -1.12 9.34
C GLY A 24 3.30 -2.46 8.65
N ASP A 25 3.80 -3.45 9.38
CA ASP A 25 4.05 -4.78 8.85
C ASP A 25 2.76 -5.51 8.48
N ALA A 26 1.71 -5.38 9.30
CA ALA A 26 0.39 -5.95 9.04
C ALA A 26 -0.25 -5.31 7.80
N LEU A 27 -0.14 -3.99 7.62
CA LEU A 27 -0.61 -3.29 6.43
C LEU A 27 0.09 -3.79 5.17
N ARG A 28 1.43 -3.84 5.18
CA ARG A 28 2.23 -4.32 4.03
C ARG A 28 1.89 -5.77 3.70
N LYS A 29 1.81 -6.65 4.71
CA LYS A 29 1.48 -8.07 4.53
C LYS A 29 0.09 -8.26 3.95
N THR A 30 -0.90 -7.56 4.48
CA THR A 30 -2.29 -7.66 4.00
C THR A 30 -2.42 -7.15 2.57
N ALA A 31 -1.76 -6.04 2.24
CA ALA A 31 -1.73 -5.56 0.86
C ALA A 31 -1.08 -6.56 -0.10
N LYS A 32 0.06 -7.18 0.27
CA LYS A 32 0.67 -8.25 -0.53
C LYS A 32 -0.29 -9.43 -0.73
N ASN A 33 -1.01 -9.84 0.32
CA ASN A 33 -1.99 -10.92 0.25
C ASN A 33 -3.17 -10.56 -0.67
N TYR A 34 -3.65 -9.33 -0.62
CA TYR A 34 -4.70 -8.83 -1.52
C TYR A 34 -4.26 -8.91 -2.98
N LEU A 35 -3.06 -8.43 -3.31
CA LEU A 35 -2.53 -8.53 -4.68
C LEU A 35 -2.43 -9.98 -5.15
N GLY A 36 -1.99 -10.88 -4.27
CA GLY A 36 -1.95 -12.32 -4.55
C GLY A 36 -3.34 -12.94 -4.79
N SER A 37 -4.37 -12.48 -4.07
CA SER A 37 -5.75 -12.99 -4.23
C SER A 37 -6.42 -12.51 -5.52
N GLN A 38 -5.98 -11.38 -6.08
CA GLN A 38 -6.42 -10.91 -7.40
C GLN A 38 -5.84 -11.74 -8.56
N GLY A 39 -4.92 -12.66 -8.30
CA GLY A 39 -4.27 -13.48 -9.33
C GLY A 39 -3.36 -12.68 -10.26
N LEU A 40 -2.96 -11.47 -9.87
CA LEU A 40 -2.11 -10.59 -10.67
C LEU A 40 -0.63 -10.99 -10.52
N THR A 41 0.05 -11.19 -11.63
CA THR A 41 1.49 -11.45 -11.62
C THR A 41 2.30 -10.17 -11.40
N GLU A 42 3.54 -10.29 -10.91
CA GLU A 42 4.44 -9.14 -10.74
C GLU A 42 4.63 -8.35 -12.05
N LYS A 43 4.64 -9.05 -13.20
CA LYS A 43 4.74 -8.42 -14.53
C LYS A 43 3.49 -7.61 -14.90
N GLU A 44 2.30 -8.12 -14.58
CA GLU A 44 1.04 -7.39 -14.82
C GLU A 44 0.94 -6.17 -13.93
N LEU A 45 1.30 -6.30 -12.64
CA LEU A 45 1.32 -5.17 -11.72
C LEU A 45 2.34 -4.10 -12.15
N ALA A 46 3.52 -4.51 -12.61
CA ALA A 46 4.53 -3.59 -13.13
C ALA A 46 4.01 -2.86 -14.39
N ARG A 47 3.29 -3.57 -15.27
CA ARG A 47 2.66 -2.97 -16.45
C ARG A 47 1.54 -2.00 -16.07
N LEU A 48 0.69 -2.35 -15.11
CA LEU A 48 -0.36 -1.47 -14.58
C LEU A 48 0.25 -0.19 -13.97
N LYS A 49 1.32 -0.33 -13.17
CA LYS A 49 2.04 0.83 -12.64
C LYS A 49 2.66 1.70 -13.75
N ALA A 50 3.31 1.08 -14.73
CA ALA A 50 4.00 1.79 -15.81
C ALA A 50 3.04 2.50 -16.77
N THR A 51 1.87 1.91 -17.02
CA THR A 51 0.81 2.56 -17.80
C THR A 51 0.20 3.72 -17.03
N GLY A 52 0.08 3.58 -15.70
CA GLY A 52 -0.56 4.57 -14.86
C GLY A 52 -2.04 4.74 -15.21
N GLY A 53 -2.75 5.50 -14.39
CA GLY A 53 -4.16 5.84 -14.64
C GLY A 53 -5.15 5.01 -13.81
N ALA A 54 -6.42 5.11 -14.23
CA ALA A 54 -7.57 4.78 -13.38
C ALA A 54 -7.55 3.34 -12.84
N GLU A 55 -7.14 2.36 -13.65
CA GLU A 55 -7.08 0.95 -13.23
C GLU A 55 -6.05 0.72 -12.11
N TYR A 56 -4.88 1.36 -12.22
CA TYR A 56 -3.85 1.28 -11.19
C TYR A 56 -4.24 2.06 -9.94
N ASP A 57 -4.87 3.21 -10.10
CA ASP A 57 -5.37 4.00 -8.98
C ASP A 57 -6.47 3.28 -8.21
N GLU A 58 -7.39 2.62 -8.92
CA GLU A 58 -8.44 1.80 -8.32
C GLU A 58 -7.86 0.58 -7.61
N LEU A 59 -6.86 -0.08 -8.19
CA LEU A 59 -6.14 -1.18 -7.53
C LEU A 59 -5.51 -0.71 -6.21
N ARG A 60 -4.79 0.42 -6.22
CA ARG A 60 -4.19 1.00 -5.02
C ARG A 60 -5.24 1.36 -3.98
N LYS A 61 -6.37 1.93 -4.40
CA LYS A 61 -7.48 2.27 -3.52
C LYS A 61 -8.05 1.02 -2.84
N LYS A 62 -8.45 0.01 -3.60
CA LYS A 62 -9.02 -1.24 -3.06
C LYS A 62 -8.04 -1.98 -2.16
N MET A 63 -6.76 -2.00 -2.53
CA MET A 63 -5.69 -2.58 -1.71
C MET A 63 -5.53 -1.84 -0.37
N THR A 64 -5.57 -0.50 -0.40
CA THR A 64 -5.47 0.34 0.81
C THR A 64 -6.68 0.12 1.71
N GLU A 65 -7.89 0.18 1.16
CA GLU A 65 -9.15 -0.04 1.88
C GLU A 65 -9.17 -1.43 2.54
N HIS A 66 -8.81 -2.47 1.79
CA HIS A 66 -8.75 -3.84 2.32
C HIS A 66 -7.73 -3.98 3.46
N ALA A 67 -6.55 -3.40 3.31
CA ALA A 67 -5.52 -3.47 4.34
C ALA A 67 -5.95 -2.75 5.62
N ILE A 68 -6.55 -1.57 5.50
CA ILE A 68 -7.11 -0.80 6.62
C ILE A 68 -8.21 -1.60 7.34
N GLU A 69 -9.13 -2.21 6.58
CA GLU A 69 -10.25 -2.99 7.12
C GLU A 69 -9.75 -4.20 7.92
N VAL A 70 -8.84 -4.99 7.34
CA VAL A 70 -8.31 -6.20 7.98
C VAL A 70 -7.45 -5.87 9.20
N VAL A 71 -6.64 -4.80 9.13
CA VAL A 71 -5.84 -4.33 10.29
C VAL A 71 -6.71 -3.60 11.32
N SER A 72 -7.97 -3.29 10.97
CA SER A 72 -8.93 -2.60 11.83
C SER A 72 -8.41 -1.24 12.31
N LEU A 73 -7.79 -0.48 11.40
CA LEU A 73 -7.31 0.86 11.72
C LEU A 73 -8.47 1.84 11.91
N PRO A 74 -8.40 2.75 12.91
CA PRO A 74 -9.42 3.75 13.12
C PRO A 74 -9.54 4.69 11.90
N PRO A 75 -10.71 5.33 11.71
CA PRO A 75 -10.97 6.20 10.55
C PRO A 75 -10.00 7.38 10.42
N THR A 76 -9.37 7.79 11.51
CA THR A 76 -8.33 8.83 11.54
C THR A 76 -7.05 8.40 10.81
N ASP A 77 -6.83 7.10 10.60
CA ASP A 77 -5.63 6.58 9.96
C ASP A 77 -5.81 6.36 8.45
N TRP A 78 -6.97 6.75 7.89
CA TRP A 78 -7.26 6.66 6.45
C TRP A 78 -6.48 7.69 5.61
N HIS A 79 -5.66 8.49 6.27
CA HIS A 79 -4.75 9.45 5.68
C HIS A 79 -3.45 8.81 5.17
N ILE A 80 -3.46 7.50 4.91
CA ILE A 80 -2.38 6.75 4.26
C ILE A 80 -2.86 6.16 2.93
N ARG A 81 -1.91 5.91 2.02
CA ARG A 81 -2.15 5.16 0.79
C ARG A 81 -1.10 4.08 0.63
N LEU A 82 -1.48 2.92 0.11
CA LEU A 82 -0.56 1.85 -0.21
C LEU A 82 -0.17 1.90 -1.69
N ASP A 83 1.12 1.80 -1.97
CA ASP A 83 1.69 1.73 -3.31
C ASP A 83 2.60 0.51 -3.49
N ILE A 84 2.83 0.13 -4.74
CA ILE A 84 3.62 -1.05 -5.11
C ILE A 84 4.99 -0.59 -5.62
N SER A 85 6.06 -0.85 -4.87
CA SER A 85 7.43 -0.63 -5.35
C SER A 85 8.01 -1.89 -5.99
N PHE A 86 8.43 -1.78 -7.25
CA PHE A 86 9.15 -2.84 -7.97
C PHE A 86 10.66 -2.67 -7.85
N ASP A 87 11.13 -1.46 -7.59
CA ASP A 87 12.51 -1.20 -7.18
C ASP A 87 12.65 -1.65 -5.72
N GLY A 88 13.34 -2.77 -5.52
CA GLY A 88 13.87 -3.11 -4.21
C GLY A 88 14.87 -2.04 -3.78
N GLY A 89 14.39 -0.98 -3.12
CA GLY A 89 15.23 -0.01 -2.41
C GLY A 89 16.30 0.70 -3.25
N LYS A 90 16.05 1.05 -4.52
CA LYS A 90 16.87 2.09 -5.15
C LYS A 90 16.47 3.45 -4.58
N LYS A 91 17.16 3.82 -3.49
CA LYS A 91 17.36 5.22 -3.13
C LYS A 91 17.98 5.91 -4.35
N THR A 92 17.22 6.77 -5.01
CA THR A 92 17.82 7.92 -5.70
C THR A 92 18.04 9.02 -4.68
#